data_AF-A0A1T1D7N1-F1
#
_entry.id   AF-A0A1T1D7N1-F1
#
_cell.length_a   1.000
_cell.length_b   1.000
_cell.length_c   1.000
_cell.angle_alpha   90.00
_cell.angle_beta   90.00
_cell.angle_gamma   90.00
#
_symmetry.space_group_name_H-M   'P 1'
#
loop_
_entity.id
_entity.type
_entity.pdbx_description
1 polymer ?
#
loop_
_entity_poly.entity_id
_entity_poly.type
_entity_poly.pdbx_seq_one_letter_code
_entity_poly.pdbx_strand_id
1 'polypeptide(L)' 'YGFTLPQGGVLTPFAEVGMAGADSRRLRLGTRYAAAVTGLDMAVELAGERRESGDTAAEHALQLDVDLRF' A
#
# COMPACT_ATOMS: atom_id res chain seq x y z
N TYR A 1 -12.68 6.00 4.57
CA TYR A 1 -11.78 6.36 5.69
C TYR A 1 -10.53 6.96 5.08
N GLY A 2 -10.02 8.09 5.59
CA GLY A 2 -8.84 8.77 5.02
C GLY A 2 -8.72 10.21 5.50
N PHE A 3 -7.55 10.81 5.30
CA PHE A 3 -7.24 12.20 5.61
C PHE A 3 -7.18 13.02 4.32
N THR A 4 -8.05 14.02 4.18
CA THR A 4 -7.95 14.99 3.09
C THR A 4 -6.73 15.87 3.31
N LEU A 5 -5.91 16.05 2.27
CA LEU A 5 -4.71 16.90 2.36
C LEU A 5 -5.00 18.33 1.86
N PRO A 6 -4.32 19.37 2.40
CA PRO A 6 -4.51 20.76 1.96
C PRO A 6 -4.26 20.99 0.47
N GLN A 7 -3.32 20.26 -0.11
CA GLN A 7 -3.00 20.29 -1.55
C GLN A 7 -4.00 19.54 -2.44
N GLY A 8 -5.07 18.97 -1.86
CA GLY A 8 -6.03 18.11 -2.55
C GLY A 8 -5.75 16.62 -2.36
N GLY A 9 -6.73 15.80 -2.70
CA GLY A 9 -6.66 14.34 -2.59
C GLY A 9 -6.92 13.79 -1.19
N VAL A 10 -6.91 12.45 -1.10
CA VAL A 10 -7.16 11.68 0.11
C VAL A 10 -5.99 10.74 0.37
N LEU A 11 -5.40 10.84 1.55
CA LEU A 11 -4.39 9.92 2.06
C LEU A 11 -5.07 8.87 2.95
N THR A 12 -4.96 7.60 2.58
CA THR A 12 -5.64 6.48 3.24
C THR A 12 -4.61 5.48 3.76
N PRO A 13 -4.32 5.46 5.07
CA PRO A 13 -3.48 4.41 5.64
C PRO A 13 -4.21 3.06 5.58
N PHE A 14 -3.44 1.98 5.49
CA PHE A 14 -3.98 0.62 5.53
C PHE A 14 -3.03 -0.34 6.25
N ALA A 15 -3.63 -1.41 6.75
CA ALA A 15 -2.96 -2.58 7.28
C ALA A 15 -3.70 -3.82 6.77
N GLU A 16 -2.96 -4.73 6.14
CA GLU A 16 -3.50 -5.96 5.55
C GLU A 16 -2.73 -7.16 6.10
N VAL A 17 -3.47 -8.21 6.44
CA VAL A 17 -2.91 -9.52 6.81
C VAL A 17 -3.52 -10.54 5.87
N GLY A 18 -2.69 -11.27 5.15
CA GLY A 18 -3.09 -12.34 4.24
C GLY A 18 -2.34 -13.63 4.51
N MET A 19 -2.96 -14.76 4.16
CA MET A 19 -2.28 -16.05 4.11
C MET A 19 -1.69 -16.24 2.70
N ALA A 20 -0.40 -16.55 2.60
CA ALA A 20 0.29 -16.79 1.33
C ALA A 20 0.52 -18.29 1.05
N GLY A 21 -0.22 -19.18 1.74
CA GLY A 21 -0.04 -20.63 1.74
C GLY A 21 -0.41 -21.22 3.11
N ALA A 22 -0.25 -22.54 3.28
CA ALA A 22 -0.63 -23.25 4.51
C ALA A 22 0.10 -22.72 5.75
N ASP A 23 1.38 -22.38 5.62
CA ASP A 23 2.24 -21.95 6.74
C ASP A 23 2.89 -20.58 6.50
N SER A 24 2.31 -19.75 5.64
CA SER A 24 2.89 -18.45 5.31
C SER A 24 1.92 -17.30 5.50
N ARG A 25 2.44 -16.22 6.09
CA ARG A 25 1.69 -15.01 6.42
C ARG A 25 2.34 -13.82 5.72
N ARG A 26 1.51 -13.00 5.09
CA ARG A 26 1.88 -11.73 4.49
C ARG A 26 1.26 -10.60 5.30
N LEU A 27 2.11 -9.73 5.85
CA LEU A 27 1.71 -8.50 6.52
C LEU A 27 2.06 -7.33 5.60
N ARG A 28 1.10 -6.44 5.31
CA ARG A 28 1.36 -5.19 4.57
C ARG A 28 0.88 -4.01 5.40
N LEU A 29 1.71 -2.99 5.50
CA LEU A 29 1.39 -1.72 6.12
C LEU A 29 1.75 -0.61 5.14
N GLY A 30 0.85 0.33 4.92
CA GLY A 30 1.11 1.36 3.92
C GLY A 30 0.12 2.49 3.92
N THR A 31 0.23 3.32 2.89
CA THR A 31 -0.68 4.42 2.63
C THR A 31 -0.97 4.53 1.13
N ARG A 32 -2.20 4.89 0.81
CA ARG A 32 -2.66 5.21 -0.55
C ARG A 32 -2.96 6.69 -0.65
N TYR A 33 -2.39 7.38 -1.62
CA TYR A 33 -2.77 8.74 -1.97
C TYR A 33 -3.54 8.70 -3.28
N ALA A 34 -4.74 9.29 -3.29
CA ALA A 34 -5.54 9.45 -4.49
C ALA A 34 -5.92 10.92 -4.67
N ALA A 35 -5.68 11.47 -5.86
CA ALA A 35 -6.03 12.85 -6.19
C ALA A 35 -6.49 12.96 -7.65
N ALA A 36 -7.43 13.87 -7.87
CA ALA A 36 -7.81 14.34 -9.19
C ALA A 36 -7.38 15.81 -9.28
N VAL A 37 -6.49 16.10 -10.20
CA VAL A 37 -6.04 17.46 -10.55
C VAL A 37 -6.45 17.69 -12.00
N THR A 38 -6.72 18.93 -12.41
CA THR A 38 -7.28 19.23 -13.74
C THR A 38 -6.58 18.47 -14.87
N GLY A 39 -7.27 17.47 -15.45
CA GLY A 39 -6.75 16.64 -16.55
C GLY A 39 -5.77 15.53 -16.13
N LEU A 40 -5.71 15.17 -14.85
CA LEU A 40 -4.85 14.10 -14.31
C LEU A 40 -5.49 13.43 -13.09
N ASP A 41 -5.81 12.14 -13.23
CA ASP A 41 -6.09 11.27 -12.08
C ASP A 41 -4.81 10.56 -11.64
N MET A 42 -4.51 10.63 -10.35
CA MET A 42 -3.33 10.03 -9.73
C MET A 42 -3.71 9.11 -8.58
N ALA A 43 -3.13 7.91 -8.57
CA ALA A 43 -3.12 7.01 -7.43
C ALA A 43 -1.69 6.56 -7.12
N VAL A 44 -1.27 6.69 -5.88
CA VAL A 44 0.06 6.27 -5.39
C VAL A 44 -0.12 5.39 -4.17
N GLU A 45 0.50 4.21 -4.13
CA GLU A 45 0.57 3.34 -2.96
C GLU A 45 2.02 3.17 -2.53
N LEU A 46 2.32 3.45 -1.26
CA LEU A 46 3.59 3.09 -0.63
C LEU A 46 3.31 2.05 0.46
N ALA A 47 3.91 0.88 0.34
CA ALA A 47 3.67 -0.25 1.24
C ALA A 47 4.97 -0.93 1.66
N GLY A 48 5.13 -1.10 2.97
CA GLY A 48 6.06 -2.05 3.53
C GLY A 48 5.39 -3.42 3.67
N GLU A 49 6.11 -4.48 3.33
CA GLU A 49 5.62 -5.84 3.40
C GLU A 49 6.60 -6.72 4.19
N ARG A 50 6.03 -7.60 5.03
CA ARG A 50 6.74 -8.66 5.73
C ARG A 50 6.10 -10.00 5.38
N ARG A 51 6.87 -10.93 4.82
CA ARG A 51 6.46 -12.31 4.57
C ARG A 51 7.13 -13.22 5.59
N GLU A 52 6.34 -14.08 6.20
CA GLU A 52 6.79 -15.15 7.08
C GLU A 52 6.38 -16.48 6.44
N SER A 53 7.25 -17.50 6.52
CA SER A 53 6.96 -18.83 5.99
C SER A 53 7.59 -19.89 6.89
N GLY A 54 6.77 -20.60 7.67
CA GLY A 54 7.24 -21.64 8.59
C GLY A 54 8.40 -21.17 9.48
N ASP A 55 9.47 -21.96 9.52
CA ASP A 55 10.67 -21.71 10.34
C ASP A 55 11.75 -20.86 9.63
N THR A 56 11.46 -20.28 8.46
CA THR A 56 12.44 -19.42 7.77
C THR A 56 12.45 -18.00 8.34
N ALA A 57 13.58 -17.31 8.15
CA ALA A 57 13.64 -15.88 8.45
C ALA A 57 12.58 -15.11 7.65
N ALA A 58 12.02 -14.07 8.26
CA ALA A 58 11.03 -13.23 7.60
C ALA A 58 11.68 -12.39 6.50
N GLU A 59 11.04 -12.31 5.34
CA GLU A 59 11.45 -11.46 4.23
C GLU A 59 10.76 -10.10 4.30
N HIS A 60 11.45 -9.04 3.91
CA HIS A 60 10.92 -7.68 3.92
C HIS A 60 11.06 -7.03 2.54
N ALA A 61 10.02 -6.31 2.12
CA ALA A 61 10.02 -5.56 0.87
C ALA A 61 9.39 -4.18 1.07
N LEU A 62 9.83 -3.21 0.29
CA LEU A 62 9.22 -1.90 0.16
C LEU A 62 8.72 -1.77 -1.28
N GLN A 63 7.44 -1.46 -1.46
CA GLN A 63 6.80 -1.33 -2.77
C GLN A 63 6.23 0.08 -2.92
N LEU A 64 6.45 0.67 -4.10
CA LEU A 64 5.86 1.93 -4.55
C LEU A 64 5.13 1.67 -5.87
N ASP A 65 3.80 1.82 -5.86
CA ASP A 65 2.96 1.72 -7.05
C ASP A 65 2.44 3.11 -7.43
N VAL A 66 2.50 3.44 -8.72
CA VAL A 66 2.06 4.74 -9.27
C VAL A 66 1.19 4.49 -10.49
N ASP A 67 -0.06 4.98 -10.45
CA ASP A 67 -1.02 5.00 -11.56
C ASP A 67 -1.37 6.44 -11.91
N LEU A 68 -1.20 6.82 -13.18
CA LEU A 68 -1.43 8.15 -13.73
C LEU A 68 -2.30 8.01 -14.98
N ARG A 69 -3.42 8.76 -15.01
CA ARG A 69 -4.38 8.74 -16.14
C ARG A 69 -4.68 10.16 -16.59
N PHE A 70 -4.67 10.37 -17.90
CA PHE A 70 -4.83 11.66 -18.57
C PHE A 70 -6.11 11.68 -19.42
#